data_AF-A0A534X6V1-F1
#
_entry.id   AF-A0A534X6V1-F1
#
_cell.length_a   1.000
_cell.length_b   1.000
_cell.length_c   1.000
_cell.angle_alpha   90.00
_cell.angle_beta   90.00
_cell.angle_gamma   90.00
#
_symmetry.space_group_name_H-M   'P 1'
#
loop_
_entity.id
_entity.type
_entity.pdbx_description
1 polymer ?
#
loop_
_entity_poly.entity_id
_entity_poly.type
_entity_poly.pdbx_seq_one_letter_code
_entity_poly.pdbx_strand_id
1 'polypeptide(L)' 'MSGEPTIRIGDRVVHLQVPGVFTVVAQRGRFFEVENARGLRMTIHEVALRRLDGPPPPPRDT' A
#
# COMPACT_ATOMS: atom_id res chain seq x y z
N MET A 1 -1.00 10.07 -19.88
CA MET A 1 -1.96 9.73 -18.81
C MET A 1 -1.31 8.69 -17.93
N SER A 2 -0.54 9.12 -16.93
CA SER A 2 0.15 8.20 -16.02
C SER A 2 -0.85 7.78 -14.96
N GLY A 3 -1.58 6.69 -15.23
CA GLY A 3 -2.42 6.06 -14.22
C GLY A 3 -1.51 5.47 -13.16
N GLU A 4 -1.42 6.12 -12.00
CA GLU A 4 -0.84 5.47 -10.83
C GLU A 4 -1.57 4.14 -10.64
N PRO A 5 -0.86 3.00 -10.58
CA PRO A 5 -1.52 1.72 -10.41
C PRO A 5 -2.19 1.70 -9.04
N THR A 6 -3.52 1.80 -9.05
CA THR A 6 -4.37 1.73 -7.86
C THR A 6 -4.04 0.47 -7.07
N ILE A 7 -3.80 0.61 -5.77
CA ILE A 7 -3.58 -0.52 -4.85
C ILE A 7 -4.81 -1.43 -4.88
N ARG A 8 -4.57 -2.75 -4.95
CA ARG A 8 -5.62 -3.79 -5.00
C ARG A 8 -5.42 -4.82 -3.90
N ILE A 9 -6.48 -5.55 -3.59
CA ILE A 9 -6.43 -6.74 -2.74
C ILE A 9 -5.42 -7.74 -3.33
N GLY A 10 -4.57 -8.30 -2.48
CA GLY A 10 -3.46 -9.17 -2.85
C GLY A 10 -2.12 -8.46 -3.09
N ASP A 11 -2.12 -7.13 -3.23
CA ASP A 11 -0.87 -6.39 -3.42
C ASP A 11 0.01 -6.44 -2.17
N ARG A 12 1.32 -6.55 -2.39
CA ARG A 12 2.32 -6.32 -1.36
C ARG A 12 2.57 -4.84 -1.23
N VAL A 13 2.42 -4.31 -0.03
CA VAL A 13 2.54 -2.89 0.28
C VAL A 13 3.46 -2.68 1.48
N VAL A 14 4.06 -1.50 1.57
CA VAL A 14 4.76 -1.01 2.74
C VAL A 14 3.97 0.12 3.36
N HIS A 15 3.96 0.19 4.69
CA HIS A 15 3.42 1.32 5.42
C HIS A 15 4.52 2.35 5.65
N LEU A 16 4.26 3.62 5.36
CA LEU A 16 5.28 4.67 5.44
C LEU A 16 5.78 4.93 6.87
N GLN A 17 4.98 4.64 7.90
CA GLN A 17 5.33 4.90 9.29
C GLN A 17 5.70 3.63 10.07
N VAL A 18 5.36 2.44 9.56
CA VAL A 18 5.62 1.16 10.24
C VAL A 18 6.48 0.31 9.34
N PRO A 19 7.73 0.00 9.74
CA PRO A 19 8.61 -0.87 8.97
C PRO A 19 7.96 -2.25 8.79
N GLY A 20 7.84 -2.69 7.54
CA GLY A 20 7.34 -4.02 7.23
C GLY A 20 6.68 -4.11 5.86
N VAL A 21 6.62 -5.34 5.36
CA VAL A 21 5.84 -5.70 4.17
C VAL A 21 4.51 -6.28 4.64
N PHE A 22 3.44 -5.76 4.08
CA PHE A 22 2.08 -6.19 4.33
C PHE A 22 1.43 -6.62 3.01
N THR A 23 0.38 -7.42 3.10
CA THR A 23 -0.47 -7.81 1.99
C THR A 23 -1.83 -7.17 2.19
N VAL A 24 -2.39 -6.56 1.15
CA VAL A 24 -3.75 -6.01 1.21
C VAL A 24 -4.75 -7.17 1.24
N VAL A 25 -5.57 -7.23 2.28
CA VAL A 25 -6.58 -8.29 2.47
C VAL A 25 -8.01 -7.79 2.25
N ALA A 26 -8.27 -6.49 2.40
CA ALA A 26 -9.55 -5.88 2.07
C ALA A 26 -9.41 -4.40 1.67
N GLN A 27 -10.41 -3.89 0.96
CA GLN A 27 -10.53 -2.47 0.62
C GLN A 27 -11.93 -1.97 0.99
N ARG A 28 -11.99 -0.84 1.68
CA ARG A 28 -13.23 -0.14 2.07
C ARG A 28 -13.10 1.34 1.73
N GLY A 29 -13.52 1.70 0.51
CA GLY A 29 -13.31 3.06 -0.01
C GLY A 29 -11.81 3.38 -0.13
N ARG A 30 -11.36 4.41 0.61
CA ARG A 30 -9.95 4.86 0.66
C ARG A 30 -9.12 4.19 1.76
N PHE A 31 -9.72 3.28 2.52
CA PHE A 31 -9.02 2.52 3.57
C PHE A 31 -8.76 1.09 3.10
N PHE A 32 -7.57 0.60 3.41
CA PHE A 32 -7.14 -0.75 3.11
C PHE A 32 -6.88 -1.50 4.42
N GLU A 33 -7.40 -2.71 4.52
CA GLU A 33 -6.96 -3.65 5.55
C GLU A 33 -5.74 -4.39 5.00
N VAL A 34 -4.69 -4.43 5.81
CA VAL A 34 -3.43 -5.09 5.45
C VAL A 34 -3.02 -6.06 6.55
N GLU A 35 -2.38 -7.16 6.15
CA GLU A 35 -1.90 -8.22 7.04
C GLU A 35 -0.42 -8.51 6.75
N ASN A 36 0.42 -8.68 7.77
CA ASN A 36 1.78 -9.17 7.58
C ASN A 36 1.92 -10.66 7.86
N ALA A 37 3.09 -11.24 7.54
CA ALA A 37 3.37 -12.66 7.77
C ALA A 37 3.32 -13.12 9.24
N ARG A 38 3.24 -12.19 10.20
CA ARG A 38 3.10 -12.48 11.63
C ARG A 38 1.64 -12.43 12.10
N GLY A 39 0.68 -12.23 11.19
CA GLY A 39 -0.75 -12.13 11.48
C GLY A 39 -1.19 -10.77 12.04
N LEU A 40 -0.32 -9.74 12.01
CA LEU A 40 -0.71 -8.39 12.41
C LEU A 40 -1.62 -7.78 11.34
N ARG A 41 -2.84 -7.41 11.71
CA ARG A 41 -3.80 -6.71 10.86
C ARG A 41 -3.99 -5.26 11.28
N MET A 42 -4.10 -4.38 10.29
CA MET A 42 -4.38 -2.96 10.51
C MET A 42 -5.15 -2.36 9.34
N THR A 43 -5.93 -1.32 9.64
CA THR A 43 -6.63 -0.49 8.65
C THR A 43 -5.83 0.78 8.41
N ILE A 44 -5.47 1.05 7.15
CA ILE A 44 -4.60 2.16 6.77
C ILE A 44 -5.25 2.94 5.62
N HIS A 45 -5.14 4.28 5.66
CA HIS A 45 -5.57 5.13 4.55
C HIS A 45 -4.60 4.98 3.35
N GLU A 46 -5.13 4.93 2.13
CA GLU A 46 -4.38 4.63 0.90
C GLU A 46 -3.09 5.44 0.72
N VAL A 47 -3.10 6.71 1.11
CA VAL A 47 -1.95 7.64 1.01
C VAL A 47 -0.74 7.24 1.86
N ALA A 48 -0.94 6.40 2.87
CA ALA A 48 0.11 5.90 3.74
C ALA A 48 0.67 4.53 3.30
N LEU A 49 0.16 3.98 2.19
CA LEU A 49 0.61 2.73 1.60
C LEU A 49 1.37 2.99 0.31
N ARG A 50 2.39 2.16 0.06
CA ARG A 50 3.07 2.09 -1.24
C ARG A 50 3.19 0.65 -1.69
N ARG A 51 2.88 0.36 -2.96
CA ARG A 51 3.09 -0.96 -3.55
C ARG A 51 4.58 -1.27 -3.62
N LEU A 52 4.96 -2.48 -3.25
CA LEU A 52 6.35 -2.94 -3.30
C LEU A 52 6.80 -3.15 -4.76
N ASP A 53 5.91 -3.71 -5.59
CA ASP A 53 6.17 -4.06 -6.98
C ASP A 53 5.69 -2.96 -7.96
N GLY A 54 5.46 -1.74 -7.45
CA GLY A 54 5.03 -0.61 -8.27
C GLY A 54 6.20 0.05 -9.03
N PRO A 55 5.96 0.67 -10.19
CA PRO A 55 6.95 1.54 -10.79
C PRO A 55 7.35 2.64 -9.78
N PRO A 56 8.64 3.03 -9.72
CA PRO A 56 9.09 4.07 -8.80
C PRO A 56 8.27 5.35 -9.00
N PRO A 57 8.00 6.11 -7.93
CA PRO A 57 7.27 7.36 -8.07
C PRO A 57 8.01 8.29 -9.04
N PRO A 58 7.29 9.07 -9.85
CA PRO A 58 7.94 10.06 -10.70
C PRO A 58 8.78 11.01 -9.83
N PRO A 59 9.94 11.46 -10.32
CA PRO A 59 10.74 12.45 -9.60
C PRO A 59 9.87 13.64 -9.22
N ARG A 60 9.95 14.04 -7.95
CA ARG A 60 9.34 15.29 -7.51
C ARG A 60 10.29 16.40 -7.97
N ASP A 61 9.96 17.06 -9.08
CA ASP A 61 10.66 18.28 -9.46
C ASP A 61 10.49 19.28 -8.32
N THR A 62 11.62 19.78 -7.81
CA THR A 62 11.71 20.76 -6.71
C THR A 62 11.81 22.16 -7.29
#